data_AF-A0A8R2HNV0-F1
#
_entry.id   AF-A0A8R2HNV0-F1
#
_cell.length_a   1.000
_cell.length_b   1.000
_cell.length_c   1.000
_cell.angle_alpha   90.00
_cell.angle_beta   90.00
_cell.angle_gamma   90.00
#
_symmetry.space_group_name_H-M   'P 1'
#
loop_
_entity.id
_entity.type
_entity.pdbx_description
1 polymer ?
#
loop_
_entity_poly.entity_id
_entity_poly.type
_entity_poly.pdbx_seq_one_letter_code
_entity_poly.pdbx_strand_id
1 'polypeptide(L)'
;MPPVAAVPVDLAVKVLKKYIAHFANDEFPQWKSEVWKKIANDPELEGKWSIGSVRTNVREDRRGILSEARRQCGITVNIISNKKSNVNENCDISKESHEDCDEDNLNEESDSENDDIHKHERFTVEISRDLWNEIHSLQPLVYKGRKYVGFKPKVWTNAVSNAFWKQHHLKCAFVFKRGRITQHGRSYATIIGRCRAKDCHNPVKGIIKDCPGEVGPVYIEMFCRDTRFVKHEDVKRPLNGTERLKVQAELLKTHASAWRKEKAKDNIDPGDTGSPFVYNLNTLHQAKKETNIKKLGIKTDDMRDMILAIRNMYVDPSYVNSILAIGDTPFYVFYATPTAIYFLNL
;
A
#
# COMPACT_ATOMS: atom_id res chain seq x y z
N MET A 1 -13.26 -13.33 5.24
CA MET A 1 -12.51 -14.32 6.05
C MET A 1 -11.02 -14.11 5.81
N PRO A 2 -10.17 -14.06 6.85
CA PRO A 2 -8.72 -14.05 6.64
C PRO A 2 -8.28 -15.32 5.91
N PRO A 3 -7.24 -15.26 5.07
CA PRO A 3 -6.75 -16.42 4.33
C PRO A 3 -6.33 -17.52 5.33
N VAL A 4 -6.90 -18.70 5.15
CA VAL A 4 -6.54 -19.89 5.93
C VAL A 4 -5.10 -20.26 5.59
N ALA A 5 -4.25 -20.41 6.61
CA ALA A 5 -2.87 -20.81 6.40
C ALA A 5 -2.81 -22.18 5.70
N ALA A 6 -2.02 -22.29 4.62
CA ALA A 6 -1.92 -23.50 3.80
C ALA A 6 -1.41 -24.74 4.56
N VAL A 7 -0.76 -24.54 5.71
CA VAL A 7 -0.20 -25.61 6.55
C VAL A 7 -0.92 -25.66 7.91
N PRO A 8 -1.55 -26.80 8.27
CA PRO A 8 -2.14 -27.01 9.61
C PRO A 8 -1.09 -26.90 10.74
N VAL A 9 -1.52 -26.52 11.95
CA VAL A 9 -0.62 -26.38 13.11
C VAL A 9 0.08 -27.70 13.43
N ASP A 10 -0.66 -28.81 13.46
CA ASP A 10 -0.14 -30.12 13.84
C ASP A 10 0.97 -30.59 12.91
N LEU A 11 0.80 -30.36 11.60
CA LEU A 11 1.79 -30.70 10.59
C LEU A 11 3.04 -29.82 10.72
N ALA A 12 2.86 -28.52 10.96
CA ALA A 12 3.97 -27.58 11.17
C ALA A 12 4.79 -27.96 12.42
N VAL A 13 4.12 -28.26 13.54
CA VAL A 13 4.77 -28.69 14.79
C VAL A 13 5.55 -29.99 14.57
N LYS A 14 4.96 -30.99 13.90
CA LYS A 14 5.61 -32.27 13.63
C LYS A 14 6.91 -32.11 12.82
N VAL A 15 6.89 -31.28 11.78
CA VAL A 15 8.09 -31.01 10.97
C VAL A 15 9.13 -30.25 11.78
N LEU A 16 8.74 -29.21 12.53
CA LEU A 16 9.67 -28.43 13.35
C LEU A 16 10.39 -29.27 14.41
N LYS A 17 9.74 -30.31 14.96
CA LYS A 17 10.39 -31.26 15.88
C LYS A 17 11.59 -31.96 15.27
N LYS A 18 11.56 -32.29 13.97
CA LYS A 18 12.71 -32.92 13.27
C LYS A 18 13.94 -32.01 13.22
N TYR A 19 13.72 -30.70 13.17
CA TYR A 19 14.76 -29.68 13.05
C TYR A 19 14.99 -28.89 14.35
N ILE A 20 14.47 -29.38 15.48
CA ILE A 20 14.44 -28.64 16.75
C ILE A 20 15.83 -28.27 17.26
N ALA A 21 16.87 -29.01 16.88
CA ALA A 21 18.27 -28.71 17.19
C ALA A 21 18.70 -27.31 16.72
N HIS A 22 18.12 -26.80 15.63
CA HIS A 22 18.39 -25.46 15.12
C HIS A 22 17.59 -24.36 15.82
N PHE A 23 16.65 -24.73 16.69
CA PHE A 23 15.73 -23.81 17.37
C PHE A 23 15.68 -24.03 18.88
N ALA A 24 16.67 -24.74 19.44
CA ALA A 24 16.74 -25.03 20.87
C ALA A 24 16.93 -23.74 21.70
N ASN A 25 17.61 -22.74 21.13
CA ASN A 25 17.81 -21.42 21.71
C ASN A 25 17.12 -20.36 20.84
N ASP A 26 17.03 -19.11 21.31
CA ASP A 26 16.47 -17.98 20.54
C ASP A 26 17.44 -17.41 19.48
N GLU A 27 18.58 -18.07 19.27
CA GLU A 27 19.49 -17.80 18.17
C GLU A 27 19.04 -18.52 16.90
N PHE A 28 18.22 -17.83 16.12
CA PHE A 28 17.69 -18.38 14.86
C PHE A 28 18.74 -18.45 13.75
N PRO A 29 18.69 -19.47 12.86
CA PRO A 29 19.54 -19.54 11.68
C PRO A 29 19.43 -18.28 10.80
N GLN A 30 20.57 -17.85 10.25
CA GLN A 30 20.63 -16.70 9.34
C GLN A 30 19.67 -16.84 8.16
N TRP A 31 19.26 -15.72 7.58
CA TRP A 31 18.21 -15.67 6.56
C TRP A 31 18.49 -16.48 5.29
N LYS A 32 19.76 -16.67 4.90
CA LYS A 32 20.20 -17.49 3.76
C LYS A 32 20.50 -18.94 4.13
N SER A 33 20.31 -19.34 5.40
CA SER A 33 20.68 -20.68 5.85
C SER A 33 19.90 -21.75 5.09
N GLU A 34 20.61 -22.80 4.67
CA GLU A 34 20.01 -23.95 3.99
C GLU A 34 18.98 -24.69 4.85
N VAL A 35 19.03 -24.51 6.18
CA VAL A 35 18.05 -25.07 7.12
C VAL A 35 16.62 -24.68 6.73
N TRP A 36 16.39 -23.42 6.31
CA TRP A 36 15.07 -22.95 5.89
C TRP A 36 14.58 -23.64 4.60
N LYS A 37 15.51 -23.96 3.68
CA LYS A 37 15.21 -24.71 2.47
C LYS A 37 14.87 -26.17 2.78
N LYS A 38 15.63 -26.79 3.72
CA LYS A 38 15.40 -28.17 4.16
C LYS A 38 14.02 -28.33 4.82
N ILE A 39 13.63 -27.38 5.67
CA ILE A 39 12.30 -27.40 6.31
C ILE A 39 11.20 -27.21 5.27
N ALA A 40 11.31 -26.23 4.37
CA ALA A 40 10.27 -25.97 3.35
C ALA A 40 10.07 -27.15 2.38
N ASN A 41 11.15 -27.89 2.09
CA ASN A 41 11.15 -29.04 1.19
C ASN A 41 11.01 -30.38 1.93
N ASP A 42 10.59 -30.39 3.21
CA ASP A 42 10.37 -31.65 3.94
C ASP A 42 9.27 -32.46 3.23
N PRO A 43 9.44 -33.77 3.01
CA PRO A 43 8.48 -34.60 2.29
C PRO A 43 7.06 -34.55 2.88
N GLU A 44 6.94 -34.28 4.18
CA GLU A 44 5.63 -34.18 4.86
C GLU A 44 4.83 -32.91 4.51
N LEU A 45 5.47 -31.89 3.92
CA LEU A 45 4.83 -30.60 3.61
C LEU A 45 4.37 -30.48 2.17
N GLU A 46 4.78 -31.40 1.28
CA GLU A 46 4.38 -31.43 -0.14
C GLU A 46 4.52 -30.06 -0.84
N GLY A 47 5.51 -29.24 -0.46
CA GLY A 47 5.72 -27.90 -1.02
C GLY A 47 4.69 -26.85 -0.64
N LYS A 48 3.75 -27.14 0.27
CA LYS A 48 2.70 -26.20 0.74
C LYS A 48 3.24 -25.09 1.65
N TRP A 49 4.48 -25.22 2.12
CA TRP A 49 5.12 -24.24 2.98
C TRP A 49 6.31 -23.57 2.28
N SER A 50 6.11 -22.34 1.77
CA SER A 50 7.20 -21.60 1.15
C SER A 50 8.30 -21.24 2.16
N ILE A 51 9.56 -21.17 1.70
CA ILE A 51 10.73 -20.87 2.54
C ILE A 51 10.53 -19.57 3.35
N GLY A 52 10.01 -18.53 2.71
CA GLY A 52 9.70 -17.26 3.38
C GLY A 52 8.64 -17.40 4.46
N SER A 53 7.59 -18.18 4.19
CA SER A 53 6.53 -18.45 5.16
C SER A 53 7.03 -19.28 6.35
N VAL A 54 7.88 -20.29 6.13
CA VAL A 54 8.51 -21.06 7.23
C VAL A 54 9.24 -20.10 8.17
N ARG A 55 10.11 -19.26 7.62
CA ARG A 55 10.94 -18.34 8.41
C ARG A 55 10.09 -17.39 9.27
N THR A 56 9.08 -16.75 8.66
CA THR A 56 8.23 -15.79 9.37
C THR A 56 7.40 -16.46 10.45
N ASN A 57 6.77 -17.61 10.15
CA ASN A 57 5.94 -18.30 11.12
C ASN A 57 6.75 -18.86 12.30
N VAL A 58 7.98 -19.34 12.07
CA VAL A 58 8.85 -19.88 13.12
C VAL A 58 9.45 -18.76 13.98
N ARG A 59 9.99 -17.69 13.38
CA ARG A 59 10.64 -16.60 14.15
C ARG A 59 9.66 -15.78 14.97
N GLU A 60 8.46 -15.55 14.46
CA GLU A 60 7.42 -14.79 15.16
C GLU A 60 6.51 -15.69 16.01
N ASP A 61 6.81 -17.00 16.08
CA ASP A 61 6.00 -18.02 16.74
C ASP A 61 4.49 -17.89 16.41
N ARG A 62 4.18 -17.65 15.14
CA ARG A 62 2.80 -17.47 14.69
C ARG A 62 2.02 -18.74 14.98
N ARG A 63 0.85 -18.59 15.61
CA ARG A 63 -0.02 -19.71 16.03
C ARG A 63 0.64 -20.64 17.06
N GLY A 64 1.71 -20.20 17.72
CA GLY A 64 2.39 -20.95 18.78
C GLY A 64 3.12 -22.21 18.30
N ILE A 65 3.41 -22.33 17.01
CA ILE A 65 3.95 -23.56 16.42
C ILE A 65 5.35 -23.92 16.93
N LEU A 66 6.20 -22.92 17.21
CA LEU A 66 7.55 -23.15 17.71
C LEU A 66 7.52 -23.39 19.22
N SER A 67 6.71 -22.63 19.96
CA SER A 67 6.49 -22.85 21.39
C SER A 67 5.98 -24.27 21.66
N GLU A 68 5.02 -24.74 20.86
CA GLU A 68 4.48 -26.09 20.98
C GLU A 68 5.51 -27.17 20.62
N ALA A 69 6.30 -26.97 19.56
CA ALA A 69 7.37 -27.89 19.18
C ALA A 69 8.46 -27.99 20.28
N ARG A 70 8.86 -26.85 20.87
CA ARG A 70 9.82 -26.80 21.99
C ARG A 70 9.27 -27.49 23.24
N ARG A 71 8.00 -27.25 23.58
CA ARG A 71 7.29 -27.89 24.70
C ARG A 71 7.28 -29.40 24.55
N GLN A 72 6.94 -29.91 23.36
CA GLN A 72 6.93 -31.35 23.10
C GLN A 72 8.31 -32.01 23.08
N CYS A 73 9.39 -31.22 22.90
CA CYS A 73 10.76 -31.70 22.96
C CYS A 73 11.45 -31.43 24.31
N GLY A 74 10.72 -30.95 25.33
CA GLY A 74 11.24 -30.71 26.67
C GLY A 74 12.21 -29.51 26.78
N ILE A 75 12.19 -28.59 25.82
CA ILE A 75 13.08 -27.42 25.79
C ILE A 75 12.41 -26.27 26.56
N THR A 76 13.00 -25.88 27.69
CA THR A 76 12.53 -24.74 28.48
C THR A 76 13.36 -23.51 28.11
N VAL A 77 12.77 -22.59 27.34
CA VAL A 77 13.37 -21.29 27.04
C VAL A 77 12.74 -20.25 27.96
N ASN A 78 13.55 -19.49 28.69
CA ASN A 78 13.08 -18.33 29.46
C ASN A 78 12.64 -17.24 28.49
N ILE A 79 11.34 -17.20 28.20
CA ILE A 79 10.74 -16.18 27.35
C ILE A 79 10.81 -14.85 28.12
N ILE A 80 11.71 -13.94 27.74
CA ILE A 80 11.55 -12.51 28.07
C ILE A 80 10.35 -12.03 27.26
N SER A 81 9.18 -12.10 27.88
CA SER A 81 7.91 -11.82 27.23
C SER A 81 7.71 -10.31 27.05
N ASN A 82 7.94 -9.81 25.84
CA ASN A 82 7.17 -8.66 25.35
C ASN A 82 5.80 -9.18 24.88
N LYS A 83 4.94 -9.60 25.82
CA LYS A 83 3.52 -9.88 25.56
C LYS A 83 2.70 -8.69 26.02
N LYS A 84 2.20 -7.91 25.05
CA LYS A 84 0.92 -7.22 25.20
C LYS A 84 -0.14 -8.31 25.36
N SER A 85 -0.73 -8.39 26.53
CA SER A 85 -1.83 -9.29 26.86
C SER A 85 -3.07 -8.92 26.06
N ASN A 86 -3.60 -9.87 25.29
CA ASN A 86 -5.00 -9.86 24.85
C ASN A 86 -5.84 -10.46 25.98
N VAL A 87 -6.76 -9.67 26.53
CA VAL A 87 -8.00 -10.18 27.11
C VAL A 87 -9.09 -9.86 26.11
N ASN A 88 -9.86 -10.90 25.79
CA ASN A 88 -10.91 -10.94 24.79
C ASN A 88 -12.24 -10.66 25.48
N GLU A 89 -13.02 -9.70 24.99
CA GLU A 89 -14.49 -9.70 25.08
C GLU A 89 -15.06 -8.84 23.94
N ASN A 90 -16.09 -9.38 23.30
CA ASN A 90 -16.67 -8.99 22.01
C ASN A 90 -17.13 -7.53 21.91
N CYS A 91 -16.96 -6.94 20.72
CA CYS A 91 -17.95 -6.07 20.07
C CYS A 91 -17.56 -5.84 18.60
N ASP A 92 -18.45 -6.27 17.70
CA ASP A 92 -18.49 -5.94 16.29
C ASP A 92 -18.50 -4.41 16.10
N ILE A 93 -17.66 -3.90 15.19
CA ILE A 93 -17.97 -2.79 14.25
C ILE A 93 -16.72 -2.53 13.37
N SER A 94 -16.92 -2.72 12.06
CA SER A 94 -16.24 -2.08 10.91
C SER A 94 -14.73 -1.78 11.03
N LYS A 95 -13.89 -2.75 10.66
CA LYS A 95 -12.51 -2.49 10.25
C LYS A 95 -12.50 -1.72 8.92
N GLU A 96 -12.29 -0.40 8.99
CA GLU A 96 -11.78 0.38 7.85
C GLU A 96 -10.42 -0.23 7.46
N SER A 97 -10.37 -0.84 6.27
CA SER A 97 -9.15 -1.39 5.68
C SER A 97 -8.22 -0.24 5.29
N HIS A 98 -7.33 0.14 6.20
CA HIS A 98 -6.06 0.78 5.85
C HIS A 98 -5.19 -0.26 5.12
N GLU A 99 -5.35 -0.36 3.80
CA GLU A 99 -4.34 -0.97 2.94
C GLU A 99 -3.19 0.01 2.74
N ASP A 100 -2.39 0.22 3.79
CA ASP A 100 -1.02 0.68 3.64
C ASP A 100 -0.14 -0.57 3.45
N CYS A 101 -0.16 -1.12 2.23
CA CYS A 101 0.71 -2.22 1.84
C CYS A 101 2.08 -1.68 1.37
N ASP A 102 2.93 -1.27 2.31
CA ASP A 102 4.38 -1.17 2.11
C ASP A 102 5.07 -2.12 3.09
N GLU A 103 4.81 -3.42 2.93
CA GLU A 103 5.72 -4.45 3.43
C GLU A 103 6.71 -4.73 2.29
N ASP A 104 7.87 -4.06 2.32
CA ASP A 104 9.02 -4.31 1.45
C ASP A 104 9.57 -5.72 1.72
N ASN A 105 8.85 -6.72 1.22
CA ASN A 105 9.33 -8.07 1.07
C ASN A 105 10.29 -8.06 -0.13
N LEU A 106 11.57 -7.78 0.16
CA LEU A 106 12.68 -8.12 -0.72
C LEU A 106 12.78 -9.65 -0.76
N ASN A 107 11.83 -10.30 -1.43
CA ASN A 107 12.11 -11.54 -2.12
C ASN A 107 13.18 -11.20 -3.15
N GLU A 108 14.40 -11.69 -2.93
CA GLU A 108 15.30 -12.07 -4.01
C GLU A 108 14.61 -13.23 -4.76
N GLU A 109 13.51 -12.92 -5.46
CA GLU A 109 13.20 -13.65 -6.68
C GLU A 109 14.35 -13.31 -7.62
N SER A 110 15.11 -14.34 -7.94
CA SER A 110 16.03 -14.35 -9.07
C SER A 110 15.24 -13.88 -10.28
N ASP A 111 15.35 -12.58 -10.62
CA ASP A 111 14.79 -11.99 -11.83
C ASP A 111 15.49 -12.62 -13.04
N SER A 112 14.98 -13.80 -13.40
CA SER A 112 15.15 -14.45 -14.69
C SER A 112 14.20 -13.82 -15.73
N GLU A 113 13.81 -12.56 -15.56
CA GLU A 113 13.09 -11.79 -16.57
C GLU A 113 14.10 -10.99 -17.40
N ASN A 114 14.98 -11.73 -18.07
CA ASN A 114 15.69 -11.25 -19.24
C ASN A 114 14.80 -11.49 -20.49
N ASP A 115 13.49 -11.32 -20.33
CA ASP A 115 12.53 -11.40 -21.42
C ASP A 115 12.87 -10.29 -22.43
N ASP A 116 13.16 -10.73 -23.65
CA ASP A 116 13.60 -9.96 -24.80
C ASP A 116 13.27 -8.46 -24.75
N ILE A 117 14.27 -7.65 -24.41
CA ILE A 117 14.27 -6.21 -24.70
C ILE A 117 13.95 -5.96 -26.19
N HIS A 118 14.24 -6.93 -27.06
CA HIS A 118 13.96 -6.91 -28.50
C HIS A 118 12.48 -6.95 -28.90
N LYS A 119 11.54 -7.24 -27.98
CA LYS A 119 10.09 -7.19 -28.25
C LYS A 119 9.40 -5.90 -27.79
N HIS A 120 10.15 -4.95 -27.22
CA HIS A 120 9.59 -3.75 -26.62
C HIS A 120 9.88 -2.51 -27.48
N GLU A 121 8.88 -1.67 -27.71
CA GLU A 121 9.08 -0.39 -28.35
C GLU A 121 9.88 0.56 -27.44
N ARG A 122 10.68 1.40 -28.08
CA ARG A 122 11.52 2.39 -27.41
C ARG A 122 10.85 3.76 -27.44
N PHE A 123 10.67 4.35 -26.27
CA PHE A 123 10.16 5.70 -26.09
C PHE A 123 11.22 6.56 -25.40
N THR A 124 11.49 7.75 -25.90
CA THR A 124 12.36 8.71 -25.22
C THR A 124 11.49 9.64 -24.38
N VAL A 125 11.79 9.73 -23.09
CA VAL A 125 11.09 10.64 -22.16
C VAL A 125 12.03 11.74 -21.74
N GLU A 126 11.65 12.98 -22.01
CA GLU A 126 12.36 14.16 -21.55
C GLU A 126 11.89 14.57 -20.15
N ILE A 127 12.82 14.77 -19.23
CA ILE A 127 12.58 15.31 -17.89
C ILE A 127 13.34 16.63 -17.76
N SER A 128 12.64 17.70 -17.41
CA SER A 128 13.28 19.01 -17.19
C SER A 128 14.31 18.94 -16.06
N ARG A 129 15.28 19.84 -16.07
CA ARG A 129 16.33 19.89 -15.04
C ARG A 129 15.76 20.03 -13.63
N ASP A 130 14.75 20.89 -13.47
CA ASP A 130 14.11 21.11 -12.18
C ASP A 130 13.40 19.85 -11.66
N LEU A 131 12.69 19.15 -12.55
CA LEU A 131 12.03 17.90 -12.20
C LEU A 131 13.05 16.80 -11.88
N TRP A 132 14.17 16.76 -12.61
CA TRP A 132 15.28 15.86 -12.30
C TRP A 132 15.86 16.13 -10.90
N ASN A 133 16.10 17.39 -10.55
CA ASN A 133 16.61 17.79 -9.24
C ASN A 133 15.59 17.50 -8.11
N GLU A 134 14.30 17.56 -8.41
CA GLU A 134 13.24 17.15 -7.48
C GLU A 134 13.30 15.65 -7.20
N ILE A 135 13.44 14.81 -8.23
CA ILE A 135 13.42 13.34 -8.08
C ILE A 135 14.75 12.73 -7.64
N HIS A 136 15.87 13.37 -7.98
CA HIS A 136 17.21 12.89 -7.66
C HIS A 136 17.59 13.28 -6.23
N SER A 137 18.08 12.34 -5.43
CA SER A 137 18.61 12.64 -4.10
C SER A 137 20.08 13.03 -4.22
N LEU A 138 20.40 14.30 -3.99
CA LEU A 138 21.79 14.77 -3.87
C LEU A 138 22.45 14.27 -2.57
N GLN A 139 21.65 14.02 -1.54
CA GLN A 139 22.13 13.44 -0.28
C GLN A 139 22.01 11.91 -0.31
N PRO A 140 22.95 11.18 0.32
CA PRO A 140 22.86 9.73 0.43
C PRO A 140 21.60 9.35 1.22
N LEU A 141 20.74 8.56 0.61
CA LEU A 141 19.62 7.94 1.28
C LEU A 141 20.14 6.85 2.22
N VAL A 142 19.59 6.78 3.42
CA VAL A 142 19.94 5.74 4.42
C VAL A 142 18.85 4.68 4.41
N TYR A 143 19.21 3.45 4.05
CA TYR A 143 18.30 2.30 4.14
C TYR A 143 19.04 1.15 4.82
N LYS A 144 18.43 0.61 5.89
CA LYS A 144 19.01 -0.49 6.70
C LYS A 144 20.48 -0.24 7.08
N GLY A 145 20.80 1.00 7.46
CA GLY A 145 22.16 1.43 7.85
C GLY A 145 23.15 1.67 6.71
N ARG A 146 22.76 1.44 5.44
CA ARG A 146 23.61 1.68 4.27
C ARG A 146 23.24 3.00 3.59
N LYS A 147 24.26 3.77 3.21
CA LYS A 147 24.13 5.01 2.44
C LYS A 147 24.21 4.71 0.95
N TYR A 148 23.25 5.18 0.16
CA TYR A 148 23.25 5.04 -1.29
C TYR A 148 22.71 6.30 -1.95
N VAL A 149 23.21 6.60 -3.15
CA VAL A 149 22.60 7.61 -4.03
C VAL A 149 21.42 6.95 -4.73
N GLY A 150 20.28 7.63 -4.76
CA GLY A 150 19.06 7.05 -5.30
C GLY A 150 17.99 8.09 -5.55
N PHE A 151 16.88 7.64 -6.10
CA PHE A 151 15.72 8.48 -6.32
C PHE A 151 14.96 8.73 -5.00
N LYS A 152 14.44 9.94 -4.81
CA LYS A 152 13.71 10.31 -3.59
C LYS A 152 12.40 9.52 -3.48
N PRO A 153 12.23 8.69 -2.43
CA PRO A 153 11.05 7.84 -2.29
C PRO A 153 9.78 8.69 -2.23
N LYS A 154 8.66 8.15 -2.73
CA LYS A 154 7.35 8.85 -2.79
C LYS A 154 7.32 10.11 -3.68
N VAL A 155 8.40 10.41 -4.42
CA VAL A 155 8.48 11.54 -5.36
C VAL A 155 8.66 11.03 -6.79
N TRP A 156 9.72 10.26 -7.02
CA TRP A 156 10.22 9.97 -8.37
C TRP A 156 9.25 9.17 -9.24
N THR A 157 8.53 8.23 -8.65
CA THR A 157 7.62 7.33 -9.38
C THR A 157 6.49 8.11 -10.06
N ASN A 158 5.95 9.12 -9.38
CA ASN A 158 4.90 9.98 -9.91
C ASN A 158 5.42 10.95 -10.96
N ALA A 159 6.58 11.55 -10.71
CA ALA A 159 7.23 12.45 -11.66
C ALA A 159 7.54 11.77 -13.00
N VAL A 160 8.20 10.61 -12.97
CA VAL A 160 8.53 9.85 -14.19
C VAL A 160 7.26 9.39 -14.90
N SER A 161 6.25 8.91 -14.17
CA SER A 161 5.01 8.45 -14.80
C SER A 161 4.21 9.60 -15.43
N ASN A 162 4.15 10.76 -14.76
CA ASN A 162 3.49 11.96 -15.28
C ASN A 162 4.19 12.45 -16.55
N ALA A 163 5.53 12.51 -16.55
CA ALA A 163 6.31 12.90 -17.72
C ALA A 163 6.10 11.93 -18.89
N PHE A 164 6.12 10.62 -18.62
CA PHE A 164 5.91 9.60 -19.63
C PHE A 164 4.51 9.68 -20.26
N TRP A 165 3.48 9.83 -19.44
CA TRP A 165 2.10 9.98 -19.90
C TRP A 165 1.91 11.24 -20.75
N LYS A 166 2.40 12.39 -20.30
CA LYS A 166 2.24 13.66 -21.02
C LYS A 166 2.89 13.68 -22.40
N GLN A 167 3.92 12.86 -22.63
CA GLN A 167 4.63 12.82 -23.90
C GLN A 167 4.10 11.73 -24.84
N HIS A 168 3.63 10.60 -24.30
CA HIS A 168 3.33 9.41 -25.10
C HIS A 168 1.90 8.90 -24.98
N HIS A 169 1.12 9.38 -24.00
CA HIS A 169 -0.32 9.06 -23.82
C HIS A 169 -0.64 7.54 -23.83
N LEU A 170 0.26 6.72 -23.30
CA LEU A 170 0.05 5.27 -23.19
C LEU A 170 -0.99 4.95 -22.12
N LYS A 171 -2.07 4.26 -22.51
CA LYS A 171 -3.20 3.89 -21.62
C LYS A 171 -2.84 3.07 -20.37
N CYS A 172 -1.62 2.53 -20.31
CA CYS A 172 -1.13 1.76 -19.18
C CYS A 172 -1.02 2.56 -17.87
N ALA A 173 -1.57 1.99 -16.79
CA ALA A 173 -1.39 2.48 -15.43
C ALA A 173 -0.06 1.98 -14.85
N PHE A 174 1.07 2.50 -15.34
CA PHE A 174 2.40 2.07 -14.90
C PHE A 174 2.65 2.39 -13.43
N VAL A 175 3.08 1.38 -12.69
CA VAL A 175 3.54 1.47 -11.30
C VAL A 175 4.99 1.02 -11.27
N PHE A 176 5.87 1.96 -10.93
CA PHE A 176 7.30 1.71 -10.79
C PHE A 176 7.61 1.14 -9.40
N LYS A 177 8.33 0.02 -9.39
CA LYS A 177 8.67 -0.70 -8.16
C LYS A 177 10.11 -0.50 -7.74
N ARG A 178 11.03 -0.37 -8.70
CA ARG A 178 12.46 -0.28 -8.44
C ARG A 178 13.07 0.83 -9.28
N GLY A 179 13.91 1.63 -8.65
CA GLY A 179 14.72 2.66 -9.30
C GLY A 179 16.10 2.63 -8.67
N ARG A 180 17.13 2.38 -9.48
CA ARG A 180 18.52 2.28 -9.04
C ARG A 180 19.39 3.26 -9.82
N ILE A 181 20.24 3.97 -9.10
CA ILE A 181 21.32 4.78 -9.67
C ILE A 181 22.62 4.02 -9.47
N THR A 182 23.40 3.88 -10.54
CA THR A 182 24.70 3.21 -10.55
C THR A 182 25.72 4.14 -11.21
N GLN A 183 26.48 4.87 -10.40
CA GLN A 183 27.41 5.90 -10.89
C GLN A 183 28.46 5.37 -11.88
N HIS A 184 28.88 4.11 -11.73
CA HIS A 184 29.91 3.47 -12.57
C HIS A 184 29.37 2.23 -13.32
N GLY A 185 28.07 2.20 -13.64
CA GLY A 185 27.44 1.09 -14.34
C GLY A 185 27.45 1.25 -15.87
N ARG A 186 27.02 0.20 -16.59
CA ARG A 186 26.70 0.28 -18.03
C ARG A 186 25.56 1.25 -18.34
N SER A 187 24.74 1.55 -17.34
CA SER A 187 23.75 2.61 -17.35
C SER A 187 23.84 3.36 -16.04
N TYR A 188 23.72 4.67 -16.10
CA TYR A 188 23.69 5.55 -14.95
C TYR A 188 22.49 5.28 -14.05
N ALA A 189 21.31 5.06 -14.62
CA ALA A 189 20.13 4.69 -13.85
C ALA A 189 19.26 3.67 -14.56
N THR A 190 18.59 2.82 -13.78
CA THR A 190 17.60 1.86 -14.25
C THR A 190 16.33 1.97 -13.42
N ILE A 191 15.19 1.99 -14.11
CA ILE A 191 13.85 2.04 -13.55
C ILE A 191 13.11 0.81 -14.04
N ILE A 192 12.38 0.14 -13.14
CA ILE A 192 11.58 -1.03 -13.47
C ILE A 192 10.18 -0.85 -12.87
N GLY A 193 9.18 -1.13 -13.69
CA GLY A 193 7.78 -1.11 -13.32
C GLY A 193 6.95 -2.06 -14.16
N ARG A 194 5.66 -2.05 -13.91
CA ARG A 194 4.68 -2.77 -14.73
C ARG A 194 3.34 -2.06 -14.71
N CYS A 195 2.50 -2.31 -15.71
CA CYS A 195 1.11 -1.88 -15.68
C CYS A 195 0.38 -2.58 -14.53
N ARG A 196 -0.49 -1.84 -13.83
CA ARG A 196 -1.32 -2.37 -12.73
C ARG A 196 -2.49 -3.23 -13.22
N ALA A 197 -2.97 -3.02 -14.44
CA ALA A 197 -4.09 -3.77 -15.01
C ALA A 197 -3.75 -5.25 -15.13
N LYS A 198 -4.66 -6.11 -14.65
CA LYS A 198 -4.41 -7.55 -14.50
C LYS A 198 -4.20 -8.23 -15.85
N ASP A 199 -4.98 -7.82 -16.84
CA ASP A 199 -4.93 -8.39 -18.19
C ASP A 199 -3.80 -7.80 -19.04
N CYS A 200 -3.32 -6.60 -18.67
CA CYS A 200 -2.27 -5.92 -19.43
C CYS A 200 -0.89 -6.35 -18.97
N HIS A 201 -0.61 -6.21 -17.66
CA HIS A 201 0.65 -6.49 -16.97
C HIS A 201 1.95 -6.05 -17.70
N ASN A 202 1.83 -5.07 -18.60
CA ASN A 202 2.89 -4.64 -19.51
C ASN A 202 4.14 -4.22 -18.71
N PRO A 203 5.27 -4.91 -18.88
CA PRO A 203 6.51 -4.53 -18.21
C PRO A 203 7.02 -3.21 -18.79
N VAL A 204 7.62 -2.39 -17.92
CA VAL A 204 8.28 -1.15 -18.35
C VAL A 204 9.65 -1.04 -17.72
N LYS A 205 10.65 -0.77 -18.56
CA LYS A 205 12.04 -0.57 -18.16
C LYS A 205 12.52 0.80 -18.64
N GLY A 206 12.95 1.65 -17.73
CA GLY A 206 13.60 2.92 -18.03
C GLY A 206 15.10 2.82 -17.86
N ILE A 207 15.86 3.36 -18.80
CA ILE A 207 17.33 3.40 -18.76
C ILE A 207 17.80 4.83 -19.01
N ILE A 208 18.67 5.31 -18.13
CA ILE A 208 19.49 6.50 -18.34
C ILE A 208 20.90 5.99 -18.59
N LYS A 209 21.41 6.15 -19.81
CA LYS A 209 22.72 5.61 -20.20
C LYS A 209 23.84 6.34 -19.49
N ASP A 210 23.94 7.64 -19.74
CA ASP A 210 25.03 8.48 -19.24
C ASP A 210 24.58 9.29 -18.03
N CYS A 211 25.54 9.63 -17.16
CA CYS A 211 25.26 10.55 -16.07
C CYS A 211 24.74 11.87 -16.65
N PRO A 212 23.56 12.35 -16.24
CA PRO A 212 23.07 13.63 -16.73
C PRO A 212 24.05 14.73 -16.37
N GLY A 213 24.40 15.59 -17.34
CA GLY A 213 25.22 16.79 -17.09
C GLY A 213 24.54 17.73 -16.11
N GLU A 214 25.23 18.78 -15.63
CA GLU A 214 24.67 19.71 -14.64
C GLU A 214 23.56 20.62 -15.21
N VAL A 215 23.57 20.83 -16.53
CA VAL A 215 22.67 21.72 -17.27
C VAL A 215 21.87 20.93 -18.30
N GLY A 216 20.65 21.39 -18.61
CA GLY A 216 19.80 20.85 -19.68
C GLY A 216 18.85 19.72 -19.23
N PRO A 217 17.96 19.24 -20.11
CA PRO A 217 17.03 18.17 -19.78
C PRO A 217 17.75 16.81 -19.61
N VAL A 218 17.06 15.88 -18.95
CA VAL A 218 17.50 14.49 -18.76
C VAL A 218 16.60 13.58 -19.58
N TYR A 219 17.20 12.70 -20.37
CA TYR A 219 16.47 11.76 -21.21
C TYR A 219 16.48 10.36 -20.60
N ILE A 220 15.29 9.76 -20.52
CA ILE A 220 15.10 8.38 -20.11
C ILE A 220 14.63 7.57 -21.32
N GLU A 221 15.37 6.52 -21.67
CA GLU A 221 14.93 5.54 -22.66
C GLU A 221 14.00 4.53 -21.97
N MET A 222 12.72 4.60 -22.28
CA MET A 222 11.68 3.72 -21.76
C MET A 222 11.39 2.60 -22.78
N PHE A 223 11.33 1.37 -22.31
CA PHE A 223 11.03 0.17 -23.08
C PHE A 223 9.77 -0.47 -22.52
N CYS A 224 8.71 -0.55 -23.31
CA CYS A 224 7.45 -1.23 -22.99
C CYS A 224 6.65 -1.48 -24.26
N ARG A 225 5.61 -2.33 -24.18
CA ARG A 225 4.66 -2.50 -25.29
C ARG A 225 3.87 -1.22 -25.55
N ASP A 226 3.70 -0.82 -26.80
CA ASP A 226 2.79 0.28 -27.16
C ASP A 226 1.32 -0.13 -26.98
N THR A 227 0.58 0.62 -26.15
CA THR A 227 -0.82 0.36 -25.84
C THR A 227 -1.76 1.50 -26.25
N ARG A 228 -1.32 2.43 -27.10
CA ARG A 228 -2.16 3.57 -27.54
C ARG A 228 -3.43 3.12 -28.26
N PHE A 229 -3.32 2.12 -29.13
CA PHE A 229 -4.41 1.65 -29.99
C PHE A 229 -5.08 0.36 -29.49
N VAL A 230 -4.73 -0.09 -28.29
CA VAL A 230 -5.26 -1.32 -27.71
C VAL A 230 -6.31 -0.97 -26.65
N LYS A 231 -7.41 -1.74 -26.61
CA LYS A 231 -8.38 -1.64 -25.52
C LYS A 231 -7.69 -1.97 -24.20
N HIS A 232 -7.78 -1.06 -23.24
CA HIS A 232 -7.10 -1.19 -21.96
C HIS A 232 -8.12 -1.07 -20.82
N GLU A 233 -7.95 -1.86 -19.77
CA GLU A 233 -8.76 -1.80 -18.55
C GLU A 233 -8.67 -0.39 -17.93
N ASP A 234 -9.78 0.16 -17.43
CA ASP A 234 -9.77 1.48 -16.77
C ASP A 234 -9.22 1.40 -15.34
N VAL A 235 -7.90 1.20 -15.23
CA VAL A 235 -7.19 1.08 -13.96
C VAL A 235 -6.50 2.40 -13.61
N LYS A 236 -6.66 2.84 -12.36
CA LYS A 236 -6.06 4.07 -11.87
C LYS A 236 -4.72 3.80 -11.22
N ARG A 237 -3.79 4.75 -11.37
CA ARG A 237 -2.54 4.73 -10.59
C ARG A 237 -2.85 4.99 -9.11
N PRO A 238 -2.02 4.51 -8.19
CA PRO A 238 -2.13 4.87 -6.78
C PRO A 238 -1.90 6.37 -6.58
N LEU A 239 -2.80 7.04 -5.85
CA LEU A 239 -2.61 8.43 -5.42
C LEU A 239 -1.79 8.46 -4.14
N ASN A 240 -0.46 8.60 -4.26
CA ASN A 240 0.47 8.54 -3.14
C ASN A 240 1.52 9.67 -3.18
N GLY A 241 2.30 9.76 -2.10
CA GLY A 241 3.47 10.63 -2.03
C GLY A 241 3.20 12.10 -2.28
N THR A 242 4.10 12.76 -3.00
CA THR A 242 3.98 14.20 -3.31
C THR A 242 2.76 14.51 -4.17
N GLU A 243 2.36 13.59 -5.05
CA GLU A 243 1.17 13.75 -5.88
C GLU A 243 -0.10 13.81 -5.03
N ARG A 244 -0.20 12.95 -4.00
CA ARG A 244 -1.32 13.01 -3.04
C ARG A 244 -1.42 14.37 -2.37
N LEU A 245 -0.29 14.95 -1.96
CA LEU A 245 -0.26 16.27 -1.32
C LEU A 245 -0.71 17.39 -2.28
N LYS A 246 -0.29 17.34 -3.55
CA LYS A 246 -0.72 18.30 -4.59
C LYS A 246 -2.24 18.21 -4.81
N VAL A 247 -2.76 17.00 -5.04
CA VAL A 247 -4.20 16.77 -5.21
C VAL A 247 -4.99 17.19 -3.97
N GLN A 248 -4.47 16.92 -2.77
CA GLN A 248 -5.08 17.35 -1.51
C GLN A 248 -5.23 18.88 -1.42
N ALA A 249 -4.22 19.63 -1.83
CA ALA A 249 -4.26 21.09 -1.85
C ALA A 249 -5.30 21.63 -2.85
N GLU A 250 -5.44 20.99 -4.02
CA GLU A 250 -6.46 21.31 -5.01
C GLU A 250 -7.88 21.00 -4.49
N LEU A 251 -8.06 19.86 -3.83
CA LEU A 251 -9.35 19.41 -3.26
C LEU A 251 -9.84 20.26 -2.08
N LEU A 252 -8.98 21.09 -1.47
CA LEU A 252 -9.43 22.08 -0.49
C LEU A 252 -10.18 23.24 -1.14
N LYS A 253 -9.85 23.57 -2.40
CA LYS A 253 -10.46 24.67 -3.15
C LYS A 253 -11.71 24.22 -3.91
N THR A 254 -11.79 22.93 -4.25
CA THR A 254 -12.82 22.38 -5.15
C THR A 254 -13.46 21.10 -4.59
N HIS A 255 -14.61 20.68 -5.13
CA HIS A 255 -15.19 19.37 -4.83
C HIS A 255 -14.55 18.24 -5.65
N ALA A 256 -14.49 17.01 -5.10
CA ALA A 256 -13.89 15.86 -5.76
C ALA A 256 -14.49 15.57 -7.15
N SER A 257 -15.81 15.69 -7.29
CA SER A 257 -16.50 15.51 -8.57
C SER A 257 -16.13 16.58 -9.60
N ALA A 258 -15.99 17.84 -9.19
CA ALA A 258 -15.58 18.92 -10.07
C ALA A 258 -14.10 18.77 -10.49
N TRP A 259 -13.23 18.48 -9.53
CA TRP A 259 -11.81 18.18 -9.77
C TRP A 259 -11.64 17.04 -10.79
N ARG A 260 -12.41 15.94 -10.62
CA ARG A 260 -12.38 14.80 -11.55
C ARG A 260 -12.82 15.19 -12.94
N LYS A 261 -13.87 16.02 -13.08
CA LYS A 261 -14.35 16.52 -14.37
C LYS A 261 -13.30 17.38 -15.07
N GLU A 262 -12.61 18.24 -14.33
CA GLU A 262 -11.52 19.06 -14.89
C GLU A 262 -10.36 18.19 -15.36
N LYS A 263 -9.86 17.28 -14.52
CA LYS A 263 -8.76 16.38 -14.93
C LYS A 263 -9.14 15.44 -16.07
N ALA A 264 -10.40 15.04 -16.17
CA ALA A 264 -10.90 14.25 -17.29
C ALA A 264 -10.79 14.99 -18.61
N LYS A 265 -11.06 16.31 -18.64
CA LYS A 265 -10.92 17.12 -19.85
C LYS A 265 -9.48 17.16 -20.36
N ASP A 266 -8.52 17.21 -19.43
CA ASP A 266 -7.10 17.32 -19.77
C ASP A 266 -6.44 15.97 -20.11
N ASN A 267 -7.03 14.85 -19.71
CA ASN A 267 -6.37 13.54 -19.73
C ASN A 267 -7.16 12.43 -20.43
N ILE A 268 -8.38 12.66 -20.89
CA ILE A 268 -9.17 11.65 -21.59
C ILE A 268 -9.49 12.16 -22.99
N ASP A 269 -8.97 11.46 -23.99
CA ASP A 269 -9.26 11.76 -25.38
C ASP A 269 -10.68 11.31 -25.77
N PRO A 270 -11.33 11.96 -26.75
CA PRO A 270 -12.63 11.53 -27.24
C PRO A 270 -12.61 10.08 -27.73
N GLY A 271 -13.46 9.24 -27.15
CA GLY A 271 -13.55 7.81 -27.47
C GLY A 271 -12.77 6.89 -26.53
N ASP A 272 -11.96 7.43 -25.62
CA ASP A 272 -11.29 6.64 -24.60
C ASP A 272 -12.18 6.36 -23.39
N THR A 273 -11.99 5.17 -22.79
CA THR A 273 -12.74 4.71 -21.63
C THR A 273 -12.29 5.33 -20.32
N GLY A 274 -11.10 5.92 -20.27
CA GLY A 274 -10.56 6.54 -19.08
C GLY A 274 -9.07 6.81 -19.16
N SER A 275 -8.53 7.36 -18.07
CA SER A 275 -7.11 7.65 -17.93
C SER A 275 -6.58 7.19 -16.57
N PRO A 276 -5.34 6.68 -16.50
CA PRO A 276 -4.70 6.28 -15.26
C PRO A 276 -4.50 7.43 -14.25
N PHE A 277 -4.58 8.69 -14.70
CA PHE A 277 -4.38 9.90 -13.90
C PHE A 277 -5.69 10.55 -13.42
N VAL A 278 -6.84 10.03 -13.84
CA VAL A 278 -8.16 10.49 -13.38
C VAL A 278 -8.65 9.56 -12.28
N TYR A 279 -8.33 9.90 -11.02
CA TYR A 279 -8.61 9.05 -9.86
C TYR A 279 -10.11 8.85 -9.56
N ASN A 280 -10.41 7.77 -8.84
CA ASN A 280 -11.75 7.45 -8.38
C ASN A 280 -12.23 8.40 -7.27
N LEU A 281 -13.54 8.64 -7.21
CA LEU A 281 -14.14 9.54 -6.23
C LEU A 281 -13.85 9.13 -4.79
N ASN A 282 -13.88 7.83 -4.47
CA ASN A 282 -13.57 7.33 -3.13
C ASN A 282 -12.14 7.71 -2.70
N THR A 283 -11.17 7.59 -3.62
CA THR A 283 -9.78 7.97 -3.37
C THR A 283 -9.64 9.48 -3.13
N LEU A 284 -10.37 10.30 -3.89
CA LEU A 284 -10.38 11.76 -3.74
C LEU A 284 -11.08 12.20 -2.44
N HIS A 285 -12.21 11.57 -2.08
CA HIS A 285 -12.89 11.82 -0.82
C HIS A 285 -12.00 11.48 0.37
N GLN A 286 -11.31 10.34 0.32
CA GLN A 286 -10.35 9.96 1.35
C GLN A 286 -9.21 10.96 1.46
N ALA A 287 -8.62 11.37 0.33
CA ALA A 287 -7.58 12.38 0.30
C ALA A 287 -8.05 13.71 0.93
N LYS A 288 -9.27 14.17 0.61
CA LYS A 288 -9.86 15.38 1.19
C LYS A 288 -10.14 15.24 2.69
N LYS A 289 -10.66 14.09 3.14
CA LYS A 289 -10.88 13.75 4.55
C LYS A 289 -9.58 13.88 5.33
N GLU A 290 -8.49 13.26 4.86
CA GLU A 290 -7.17 13.33 5.50
C GLU A 290 -6.66 14.77 5.66
N THR A 291 -6.82 15.62 4.65
CA THR A 291 -6.41 17.02 4.73
C THR A 291 -7.23 17.81 5.75
N ASN A 292 -8.54 17.58 5.79
CA ASN A 292 -9.42 18.24 6.76
C ASN A 292 -9.11 17.81 8.19
N ILE A 293 -8.88 16.51 8.43
CA ILE A 293 -8.45 15.98 9.73
C ILE A 293 -7.17 16.67 10.20
N LYS A 294 -6.16 16.76 9.32
CA LYS A 294 -4.89 17.45 9.62
C LYS A 294 -5.10 18.94 9.92
N LYS A 295 -5.93 19.63 9.13
CA LYS A 295 -6.21 21.06 9.31
C LYS A 295 -6.95 21.35 10.62
N LEU A 296 -7.85 20.45 11.01
CA LEU A 296 -8.61 20.55 12.26
C LEU A 296 -7.82 20.08 13.48
N GLY A 297 -6.59 19.57 13.31
CA GLY A 297 -5.76 19.06 14.39
C GLY A 297 -6.33 17.81 15.08
N ILE A 298 -7.24 17.09 14.41
CA ILE A 298 -7.84 15.87 14.94
C ILE A 298 -6.78 14.78 14.88
N LYS A 299 -6.41 14.24 16.05
CA LYS A 299 -5.44 13.16 16.10
C LYS A 299 -6.12 11.83 15.76
N THR A 300 -5.38 10.92 15.14
CA THR A 300 -5.89 9.59 14.74
C THR A 300 -6.17 8.65 15.92
N ASP A 301 -5.59 8.94 17.09
CA ASP A 301 -5.83 8.25 18.36
C ASP A 301 -6.95 8.89 19.18
N ASP A 302 -7.50 10.01 18.70
CA ASP A 302 -8.64 10.68 19.29
C ASP A 302 -9.88 9.83 18.98
N MET A 303 -10.10 8.78 19.78
CA MET A 303 -11.31 7.95 19.77
C MET A 303 -12.50 8.76 20.28
N ARG A 304 -12.77 9.91 19.65
CA ARG A 304 -14.05 10.57 19.82
C ARG A 304 -15.07 9.66 19.17
N ASP A 305 -15.96 9.12 19.99
CA ASP A 305 -17.13 8.44 19.50
C ASP A 305 -17.88 9.39 18.57
N MET A 306 -17.84 9.10 17.27
CA MET A 306 -18.45 9.93 16.24
C MET A 306 -19.96 10.05 16.48
N ILE A 307 -20.57 9.01 17.05
CA ILE A 307 -21.99 8.98 17.40
C ILE A 307 -22.24 9.98 18.54
N LEU A 308 -21.40 9.98 19.57
CA LEU A 308 -21.50 10.92 20.69
C LEU A 308 -21.24 12.37 20.23
N ALA A 309 -20.30 12.59 19.32
CA ALA A 309 -20.04 13.91 18.74
C ALA A 309 -21.25 14.44 17.96
N ILE A 310 -21.87 13.60 17.13
CA ILE A 310 -23.08 13.95 16.37
C ILE A 310 -24.26 14.20 17.33
N ARG A 311 -24.39 13.39 18.40
CA ARG A 311 -25.39 13.60 19.45
C ARG A 311 -25.22 14.95 20.15
N ASN A 312 -23.99 15.30 20.52
CA ASN A 312 -23.70 16.59 21.14
C ASN A 312 -24.00 17.76 20.20
N MET A 313 -23.73 17.61 18.90
CA MET A 313 -24.11 18.62 17.89
C MET A 313 -25.62 18.79 17.76
N TYR A 314 -26.41 17.71 17.90
CA TYR A 314 -27.87 17.81 17.85
C TYR A 314 -28.47 18.60 19.03
N VAL A 315 -27.86 18.51 20.22
CA VAL A 315 -28.28 19.24 21.41
C VAL A 315 -27.79 20.70 21.39
N ASP A 316 -26.72 20.99 20.65
CA ASP A 316 -26.13 22.32 20.57
C ASP A 316 -27.03 23.28 19.75
N PRO A 317 -27.47 24.42 20.34
CA PRO A 317 -28.30 25.41 19.67
C PRO A 317 -27.73 25.94 18.34
N SER A 318 -26.42 25.85 18.16
CA SER A 318 -25.71 26.32 16.95
C SER A 318 -26.04 25.49 15.70
N TYR A 319 -26.58 24.28 15.86
CA TYR A 319 -26.87 23.34 14.78
C TYR A 319 -28.37 23.01 14.65
N VAL A 320 -29.24 23.81 15.28
CA VAL A 320 -30.70 23.67 15.16
C VAL A 320 -31.10 23.64 13.68
N ASN A 321 -31.93 22.67 13.30
CA ASN A 321 -32.35 22.35 11.92
C ASN A 321 -31.27 21.79 10.98
N SER A 322 -30.00 21.68 11.39
CA SER A 322 -28.95 21.02 10.60
C SER A 322 -28.97 19.50 10.76
N ILE A 323 -29.44 19.01 11.92
CA ILE A 323 -29.65 17.59 12.22
C ILE A 323 -31.13 17.45 12.61
N LEU A 324 -31.93 16.83 11.74
CA LEU A 324 -33.39 16.73 11.93
C LEU A 324 -33.78 15.68 12.98
N ALA A 325 -33.07 14.54 13.00
CA ALA A 325 -33.28 13.48 13.98
C ALA A 325 -32.04 12.59 14.10
N ILE A 326 -31.79 12.10 15.30
CA ILE A 326 -30.87 10.99 15.59
C ILE A 326 -31.73 9.89 16.22
N GLY A 327 -31.62 8.65 15.75
CA GLY A 327 -32.49 7.54 16.18
C GLY A 327 -32.40 7.15 17.67
N ASP A 328 -31.54 7.79 18.46
CA ASP A 328 -31.27 7.53 19.88
C ASP A 328 -31.92 8.56 20.83
N THR A 329 -32.87 9.38 20.36
CA THR A 329 -33.66 10.26 21.23
C THR A 329 -35.07 9.71 21.44
N PRO A 330 -35.28 8.76 22.38
CA PRO A 330 -36.62 8.50 22.88
C PRO A 330 -37.08 9.71 23.69
N PHE A 331 -38.25 10.26 23.37
CA PHE A 331 -38.90 11.26 24.21
C PHE A 331 -39.96 10.54 25.07
N TYR A 332 -39.85 10.67 26.38
CA TYR A 332 -40.84 10.18 27.33
C TYR A 332 -41.60 11.37 27.89
N VAL A 333 -42.91 11.43 27.62
CA VAL A 333 -43.80 12.42 28.23
C VAL A 333 -44.43 11.76 29.44
N PHE A 334 -43.97 12.13 30.64
CA PHE A 334 -44.71 11.85 31.86
C PHE A 334 -45.70 13.00 32.08
N TYR A 335 -46.97 12.74 31.82
CA TYR A 335 -48.07 13.61 32.21
C TYR A 335 -48.97 12.84 33.17
N ALA A 336 -49.34 13.45 34.29
CA ALA A 336 -50.37 12.92 35.18
C ALA A 336 -51.60 13.81 35.03
N THR A 337 -52.55 13.38 34.20
CA THR A 337 -53.90 13.94 34.19
C THR A 337 -54.92 12.87 34.59
N PRO A 338 -56.02 13.23 35.29
CA PRO A 338 -57.08 12.29 35.65
C PRO A 338 -57.81 11.66 34.45
N THR A 339 -57.58 12.17 33.24
CA THR A 339 -58.24 11.73 32.02
C THR A 339 -57.18 11.30 31.00
N ALA A 340 -57.28 10.05 30.56
CA ALA A 340 -56.37 9.43 29.60
C ALA A 340 -56.65 9.89 28.17
N ILE A 341 -55.60 10.24 27.42
CA ILE A 341 -55.65 10.36 25.95
C ILE A 341 -54.70 9.33 25.37
N TYR A 342 -55.23 8.47 24.50
CA TYR A 342 -54.46 7.51 23.72
C TYR A 342 -53.87 8.21 22.48
N PHE A 343 -52.55 8.19 22.34
CA PHE A 343 -51.90 8.48 21.06
C PHE A 343 -51.66 7.15 20.33
N LEU A 344 -52.31 6.98 19.18
CA LEU A 344 -51.98 5.96 18.20
C LEU A 344 -50.82 6.49 17.36
N ASN A 345 -49.68 5.79 17.37
CA ASN A 345 -48.60 6.03 16.42
C ASN A 345 -49.06 5.62 15.01
N LEU A 346 -48.92 6.53 14.05
CA LEU A 346 -48.76 6.24 12.63
C LEU A 346 -47.31 6.54 12.23
#